data_AF-A0A382TKS0-F1
#
_entry.id   AF-A0A382TKS0-F1
#
_cell.length_a   1.000
_cell.length_b   1.000
_cell.length_c   1.000
_cell.angle_alpha   90.00
_cell.angle_beta   90.00
_cell.angle_gamma   90.00
#
_symmetry.space_group_name_H-M   'P 1'
#
loop_
_entity.id
_entity.type
_entity.pdbx_description
1 polymer ?
#
loop_
_entity_poly.entity_id
_entity_poly.type
_entity_poly.pdbx_seq_one_letter_code
_entity_poly.pdbx_strand_id
1 'polypeptide(L)'
;MRKININGKNIGDDYPCYTIAEAGANHEGEVEKAFQLIDAAKESGVDAIKFQNYTASKLTTKTAPKYWDDGIENESQFDVFNKLDKLHDDEWRQIFE
;
A
#
# COMPACT_ATOMS: atom_id res chain seq x y z
N MET A 1 -5.85 -28.73 -9.11
CA MET A 1 -5.40 -27.34 -9.33
C MET A 1 -5.41 -26.60 -8.01
N ARG A 2 -4.54 -25.60 -7.83
CA ARG A 2 -4.44 -24.84 -6.57
C ARG A 2 -5.57 -23.81 -6.55
N LYS A 3 -6.30 -23.73 -5.42
CA LYS A 3 -7.35 -22.74 -5.19
C LYS A 3 -7.15 -22.07 -3.85
N ILE A 4 -7.46 -20.78 -3.76
CA ILE A 4 -7.48 -20.00 -2.53
C ILE A 4 -8.82 -19.27 -2.46
N ASN A 5 -9.39 -19.12 -1.27
CA ASN A 5 -10.55 -18.27 -1.05
C ASN A 5 -10.13 -17.04 -0.25
N ILE A 6 -10.43 -15.85 -0.76
CA ILE A 6 -10.20 -14.57 -0.09
C ILE A 6 -11.55 -13.86 0.00
N ASN A 7 -12.05 -13.66 1.23
CA ASN A 7 -13.32 -12.99 1.51
C ASN A 7 -14.50 -13.50 0.64
N GLY A 8 -14.63 -14.82 0.51
CA GLY A 8 -15.70 -15.44 -0.27
C GLY A 8 -15.43 -15.54 -1.78
N LYS A 9 -14.37 -14.92 -2.32
CA LYS A 9 -13.97 -15.07 -3.72
C LYS A 9 -12.93 -16.16 -3.89
N ASN A 10 -13.21 -17.10 -4.80
CA ASN A 10 -12.26 -18.14 -5.18
C ASN A 10 -11.28 -17.62 -6.24
N ILE A 11 -10.00 -17.93 -6.07
CA ILE A 11 -8.90 -17.56 -6.96
C ILE A 11 -8.22 -18.85 -7.43
N GLY A 12 -8.04 -18.99 -8.74
CA GLY A 12 -7.42 -20.15 -9.39
C GLY A 12 -7.77 -20.21 -10.88
N ASP A 13 -7.29 -21.25 -11.56
CA ASP A 13 -7.34 -21.37 -13.04
C ASP A 13 -8.76 -21.32 -13.62
N ASP A 14 -9.78 -21.74 -12.86
CA ASP A 14 -11.19 -21.80 -13.29
C ASP A 14 -12.06 -20.62 -12.81
N TYR A 15 -11.46 -19.59 -12.19
CA TYR A 15 -12.18 -18.45 -11.62
C TYR A 15 -11.80 -17.14 -12.34
N PRO A 16 -12.66 -16.10 -12.27
CA PRO A 16 -12.31 -14.77 -12.78
C PRO A 16 -11.00 -14.25 -12.17
N CYS A 17 -10.29 -13.41 -12.93
CA CYS A 17 -9.09 -12.73 -12.44
C CYS A 17 -9.43 -11.93 -11.18
N TYR A 18 -8.63 -12.10 -10.12
CA TYR A 18 -8.75 -11.33 -8.89
C TYR A 18 -7.88 -10.07 -9.00
N THR A 19 -8.53 -8.92 -9.00
CA THR A 19 -7.94 -7.61 -9.20
C THR A 19 -7.66 -6.92 -7.87
N ILE A 20 -6.44 -6.39 -7.73
CA ILE A 20 -6.01 -5.65 -6.54
C ILE A 20 -5.60 -4.25 -6.97
N ALA A 21 -6.26 -3.23 -6.43
CA ALA A 21 -5.79 -1.86 -6.53
C ALA A 21 -4.59 -1.64 -5.59
N GLU A 22 -3.41 -1.44 -6.17
CA GLU A 22 -2.20 -1.10 -5.40
C GLU A 22 -2.24 0.35 -4.96
N ALA A 23 -2.64 0.60 -3.71
CA ALA A 23 -2.54 1.93 -3.11
C ALA A 23 -1.10 2.24 -2.66
N GLY A 24 -0.33 1.22 -2.28
CA GLY A 24 1.05 1.39 -1.85
C GLY A 24 1.12 2.36 -0.66
N ALA A 25 1.90 3.43 -0.83
CA ALA A 25 2.02 4.55 0.10
C ALA A 25 1.40 5.86 -0.44
N ASN A 26 0.51 5.77 -1.44
CA ASN A 26 -0.12 6.94 -2.09
C ASN A 26 -1.09 7.71 -1.19
N HIS A 27 -1.31 7.25 0.05
CA HIS A 27 -1.98 8.03 1.08
C HIS A 27 -1.10 9.16 1.63
N GLU A 28 0.20 9.17 1.31
CA GLU A 28 1.15 10.26 1.64
C GLU A 28 1.22 10.58 3.15
N GLY A 29 0.92 9.60 3.99
CA GLY A 29 0.86 9.78 5.44
C GLY A 29 -0.42 10.43 5.97
N GLU A 30 -1.46 10.59 5.15
CA GLU A 30 -2.75 11.18 5.54
C GLU A 30 -3.87 10.11 5.52
N VAL A 31 -4.55 9.92 6.65
CA VAL A 31 -5.63 8.92 6.76
C VAL A 31 -6.82 9.23 5.84
N GLU A 32 -7.13 10.52 5.64
CA GLU A 32 -8.21 10.95 4.75
C GLU A 32 -7.95 10.56 3.29
N LYS A 33 -6.69 10.64 2.82
CA LYS A 33 -6.31 10.16 1.49
C LYS A 33 -6.43 8.65 1.38
N ALA A 34 -6.15 7.89 2.44
CA ALA A 34 -6.37 6.45 2.45
C ALA A 34 -7.85 6.10 2.24
N PHE A 35 -8.78 6.83 2.87
CA PHE A 35 -10.21 6.64 2.61
C PHE A 35 -10.61 6.99 1.19
N GLN A 36 -10.09 8.10 0.64
CA GLN A 36 -10.36 8.46 -0.77
C GLN A 36 -9.87 7.37 -1.74
N LEU A 37 -8.73 6.73 -1.46
CA LEU A 37 -8.23 5.60 -2.25
C LEU A 37 -9.14 4.37 -2.13
N ILE A 38 -9.68 4.10 -0.94
CA ILE A 38 -10.66 3.02 -0.72
C ILE A 38 -11.93 3.27 -1.53
N ASP A 39 -12.47 4.49 -1.47
CA ASP A 39 -13.67 4.88 -2.22
C ASP A 39 -13.43 4.71 -3.73
N ALA A 40 -12.31 5.21 -4.25
CA ALA A 40 -11.95 5.07 -5.66
C ALA A 40 -11.79 3.60 -6.09
N ALA A 41 -11.18 2.75 -5.26
CA ALA A 41 -11.06 1.32 -5.53
C ALA A 41 -12.45 0.65 -5.56
N LYS A 42 -13.32 1.00 -4.60
CA LYS A 42 -14.69 0.49 -4.54
C LYS A 42 -15.49 0.89 -5.78
N GLU A 43 -15.42 2.15 -6.19
CA GLU A 43 -16.08 2.67 -7.39
C GLU A 43 -15.57 2.00 -8.67
N SER A 44 -14.28 1.65 -8.72
CA SER A 44 -13.65 0.96 -9.85
C SER A 44 -14.06 -0.52 -9.97
N GLY A 45 -14.72 -1.08 -8.94
CA GLY A 45 -15.19 -2.46 -8.95
C GLY A 45 -14.11 -3.52 -8.78
N VAL A 46 -12.93 -3.16 -8.24
CA VAL A 46 -11.86 -4.13 -7.96
C VAL A 46 -12.22 -5.05 -6.79
N ASP A 47 -11.53 -6.18 -6.68
CA ASP A 47 -11.78 -7.17 -5.64
C ASP A 47 -11.19 -6.80 -4.28
N ALA A 48 -10.06 -6.10 -4.28
CA ALA A 48 -9.38 -5.61 -3.09
C ALA A 48 -8.55 -4.35 -3.37
N ILE A 49 -8.20 -3.65 -2.30
CA ILE A 49 -7.18 -2.61 -2.28
C ILE A 49 -6.04 -3.05 -1.35
N LYS A 50 -4.79 -2.74 -1.70
CA LYS A 50 -3.62 -3.08 -0.89
C LYS A 50 -2.78 -1.86 -0.56
N PHE A 51 -2.55 -1.64 0.74
CA PHE A 51 -1.62 -0.65 1.28
C PHE A 51 -0.28 -1.28 1.65
N GLN A 52 0.78 -0.47 1.67
CA GLN A 52 2.08 -0.84 2.21
C GLN A 52 2.22 -0.26 3.61
N ASN A 53 2.14 -1.13 4.63
CA ASN A 53 2.43 -0.75 6.01
C ASN A 53 3.86 -1.15 6.35
N TYR A 54 4.71 -0.17 6.68
CA TYR A 54 6.09 -0.39 7.07
C TYR A 54 6.53 0.67 8.08
N THR A 55 7.56 0.32 8.85
CA THR A 55 8.36 1.31 9.58
C THR A 55 9.67 1.52 8.83
N ALA A 56 9.98 2.75 8.41
CA ALA A 56 11.13 3.04 7.53
C ALA A 56 12.46 2.53 8.12
N SER A 57 12.64 2.68 9.44
CA SER A 57 13.82 2.22 10.18
C SER A 57 13.96 0.70 10.27
N LYS A 58 12.88 -0.05 10.03
CA LYS A 58 12.89 -1.52 9.97
C LYS A 58 13.02 -2.05 8.55
N LEU A 59 12.75 -1.22 7.54
CA LEU A 59 12.73 -1.59 6.14
C LEU A 59 14.06 -1.31 5.42
N THR A 60 14.74 -0.20 5.74
CA THR A 60 15.94 0.23 5.02
C THR A 60 16.95 0.96 5.91
N THR A 61 18.21 1.04 5.46
CA THR A 61 19.28 1.76 6.16
C THR A 61 19.29 3.24 5.79
N LYS A 62 19.77 4.09 6.70
CA LYS A 62 19.88 5.56 6.49
C LYS A 62 20.77 5.97 5.30
N THR A 63 21.56 5.05 4.76
CA THR A 63 22.50 5.30 3.66
C THR A 63 22.13 4.54 2.40
N ALA A 64 21.00 3.83 2.39
CA ALA A 64 20.55 3.11 1.21
C ALA A 64 20.30 4.10 0.06
N PRO A 65 20.89 3.88 -1.12
CA PRO A 65 20.60 4.73 -2.28
C PRO A 65 19.13 4.57 -2.68
N LYS A 66 18.52 5.65 -3.17
CA LYS A 66 17.20 5.55 -3.81
C LYS A 66 17.27 4.60 -5.00
N TYR A 67 16.28 3.73 -5.14
CA TYR A 67 16.22 2.80 -6.28
C TYR A 67 15.41 3.34 -7.47
N TRP A 68 14.73 4.48 -7.30
CA TRP A 68 14.05 5.20 -8.38
C TRP A 68 14.49 6.66 -8.42
N ASP A 69 14.48 7.24 -9.62
CA ASP A 69 14.86 8.63 -9.87
C ASP A 69 13.60 9.50 -9.95
N ASP A 70 13.49 10.45 -9.03
CA ASP A 70 12.43 11.45 -8.93
C ASP A 70 12.99 12.89 -9.09
N GLY A 71 14.26 13.03 -9.47
CA GLY A 71 14.94 14.32 -9.60
C GLY A 71 15.31 15.00 -8.29
N ILE A 72 15.07 14.38 -7.12
CA ILE A 72 15.46 14.93 -5.82
C ILE A 72 16.86 14.41 -5.45
N GLU A 73 17.84 15.30 -5.40
CA GLU A 73 19.21 14.98 -4.99
C GLU A 73 19.39 14.92 -3.47
N ASN A 74 20.47 14.26 -3.02
CA ASN A 74 20.89 14.18 -1.61
C ASN A 74 19.85 13.60 -0.64
N GLU A 75 19.00 12.71 -1.15
CA GLU A 75 18.01 12.00 -0.37
C GLU A 75 18.26 10.49 -0.45
N SER A 76 18.25 9.81 0.70
CA SER A 76 18.35 8.35 0.77
C SER A 76 16.99 7.68 0.60
N GLN A 77 16.98 6.37 0.32
CA GLN A 77 15.74 5.59 0.32
C GLN A 77 15.03 5.62 1.68
N PHE A 78 15.82 5.70 2.77
CA PHE A 78 15.28 5.86 4.11
C PHE A 78 14.50 7.16 4.25
N ASP A 79 15.04 8.27 3.75
CA ASP A 79 14.39 9.57 3.86
C ASP A 79 13.04 9.59 3.13
N VAL A 80 12.97 8.99 1.95
CA VAL A 80 11.71 8.84 1.19
C VAL A 80 10.67 8.03 1.98
N PHE A 81 11.04 6.84 2.44
CA PHE A 81 10.13 6.00 3.22
C PHE A 81 9.73 6.66 4.54
N ASN A 82 10.64 7.35 5.21
CA ASN A 82 10.37 8.03 6.47
C ASN A 82 9.43 9.24 6.32
N LYS A 83 9.34 9.84 5.12
CA LYS A 83 8.33 10.86 4.82
C LYS A 83 6.91 10.28 4.76
N LEU A 84 6.78 9.03 4.30
CA LEU A 84 5.49 8.34 4.10
C LEU A 84 5.06 7.50 5.30
N ASP A 85 6.02 7.09 6.14
CA ASP A 85 5.83 6.42 7.43
C ASP A 85 5.33 7.43 8.48
N LYS A 86 4.06 7.82 8.37
CA LYS A 86 3.40 8.80 9.26
C LYS A 86 2.11 8.29 9.90
N LEU A 87 1.45 7.30 9.30
CA LEU A 87 0.24 6.73 9.86
C LEU A 87 0.57 5.89 11.09
N HIS A 88 -0.08 6.21 12.20
CA HIS A 88 0.05 5.47 13.45
C HIS A 88 -0.92 4.30 13.52
N ASP A 89 -0.73 3.40 14.50
CA ASP A 89 -1.52 2.19 14.66
C ASP A 89 -3.04 2.44 14.70
N ASP A 90 -3.48 3.53 15.34
CA ASP A 90 -4.91 3.88 15.42
C ASP A 90 -5.48 4.38 14.08
N GLU A 91 -4.66 5.00 13.22
CA GLU A 91 -5.08 5.38 11.87
C GLU A 91 -5.12 4.16 10.95
N TRP A 92 -4.15 3.25 11.08
CA TRP A 92 -4.20 1.96 10.38
C TRP A 92 -5.42 1.13 10.78
N ARG A 93 -5.80 1.12 12.07
CA ARG A 93 -7.03 0.47 12.52
C ARG A 93 -8.26 1.04 11.80
N GLN A 94 -8.37 2.37 11.71
CA GLN A 94 -9.49 3.00 10.99
C GLN A 94 -9.54 2.61 9.50
N ILE A 95 -8.40 2.32 8.88
CA ILE A 95 -8.32 1.88 7.47
C ILE A 95 -8.75 0.42 7.29
N PHE A 96 -8.51 -0.45 8.28
CA PHE A 96 -8.72 -1.90 8.15
C PHE A 96 -9.98 -2.45 8.85
N GLU A 97 -10.58 -1.70 9.77
CA GLU A 97 -11.80 -2.07 10.52
C GLU A 97 -13.06 -1.48 9.90
#